data_AF-A0A8B8CR72-F1
#
_entry.id   AF-A0A8B8CR72-F1
#
_cell.length_a   1.000
_cell.length_b   1.000
_cell.length_c   1.000
_cell.angle_alpha   90.00
_cell.angle_beta   90.00
_cell.angle_gamma   90.00
#
_symmetry.space_group_name_H-M   'P 1'
#
loop_
_entity.id
_entity.type
_entity.pdbx_description
1 polymer ?
#
loop_
_entity_poly.entity_id
_entity_poly.type
_entity_poly.pdbx_seq_one_letter_code
_entity_poly.pdbx_strand_id
1 'polypeptide(L)'
;MNAKTFILIVLMAQTSGAVYYCSVSDPCGQANSTSFYEPYARFENCQHDNKNSFCDRYITPQWYRVDDVMLTQCPSLLSCGALYPVWLNGSLPSLTDGIVNRKACKVGFESCCTRSYDIQIKHCGSFYAYCLAALDTCPERYCFGKQGTCEIPTSSASSITTTTTQQTTPSLSMTCLNDPCIESNVRSLDHQESRSLHCEYKNKDENCDNDMTSGWYKSESPMVTQCPGLLGCGSIYPVWLNGTIPSTSEGIVTRQACQRGFSDCCSTSYDIKVRNCGKYTAYCLRALSTCPTRYCFGTGQCNSEESKDSDKNDENEHSHGKLSVLLGGILGVLILILIVLILINFKRHNKRRGQTGSLVNIQMTEKVVQGTSNPVFTERSVSPPPYSP
;
A
#
# COMPACT_ATOMS: atom_id res chain seq x y z
N MET A 1 -18.28 -0.19 56.71
CA MET A 1 -18.48 0.06 55.28
C MET A 1 -17.35 0.95 54.77
N ASN A 2 -16.48 0.43 53.89
CA ASN A 2 -15.68 1.15 52.90
C ASN A 2 -14.63 0.20 52.32
N ALA A 3 -14.98 -0.50 51.23
CA ALA A 3 -14.03 -1.20 50.39
C ALA A 3 -13.68 -0.28 49.21
N LYS A 4 -12.43 0.19 49.16
CA LYS A 4 -11.89 0.95 48.02
C LYS A 4 -11.44 -0.05 46.96
N THR A 5 -12.24 -0.23 45.92
CA THR A 5 -11.90 -1.01 44.74
C THR A 5 -10.93 -0.20 43.87
N PHE A 6 -9.66 -0.63 43.81
CA PHE A 6 -8.71 -0.16 42.80
C PHE A 6 -8.96 -0.94 41.51
N ILE A 7 -9.49 -0.26 40.48
CA ILE A 7 -9.58 -0.80 39.12
C ILE A 7 -8.24 -0.47 38.43
N LEU A 8 -7.44 -1.50 38.19
CA LEU A 8 -6.23 -1.43 37.37
C LEU A 8 -6.67 -1.45 35.90
N ILE A 9 -6.74 -0.28 35.26
CA ILE A 9 -6.99 -0.18 33.82
C ILE A 9 -5.66 -0.45 33.11
N VAL A 10 -5.50 -1.66 32.57
CA VAL A 10 -4.41 -1.98 31.64
C VAL A 10 -4.75 -1.32 30.31
N LEU A 11 -4.08 -0.20 30.00
CA LEU A 11 -4.08 0.41 28.69
C LEU A 11 -3.37 -0.53 27.70
N MET A 12 -4.15 -1.33 26.99
CA MET A 12 -3.69 -2.00 25.77
C MET A 12 -3.44 -0.91 24.72
N ALA A 13 -2.18 -0.60 24.45
CA ALA A 13 -1.80 0.16 23.27
C ALA A 13 -2.17 -0.69 22.04
N GLN A 14 -3.29 -0.34 21.39
CA GLN A 14 -3.64 -0.88 20.09
C GLN A 14 -2.65 -0.31 19.08
N THR A 15 -1.65 -1.09 18.70
CA THR A 15 -0.90 -0.84 17.47
C THR A 15 -1.81 -1.20 16.31
N SER A 16 -2.49 -0.20 15.76
CA SER A 16 -3.36 -0.34 14.59
C SER A 16 -2.55 -0.57 13.32
N GLY A 17 -1.97 -1.75 13.18
CA GLY A 17 -1.61 -2.31 11.88
C GLY A 17 -2.73 -3.26 11.48
N ALA A 18 -3.38 -3.02 10.34
CA ALA A 18 -4.34 -3.97 9.79
C ALA A 18 -3.58 -5.27 9.49
N VAL A 19 -3.79 -6.29 10.32
CA VAL A 19 -3.14 -7.59 10.11
C VAL A 19 -3.90 -8.32 9.04
N TYR A 20 -3.27 -8.51 7.89
CA TYR A 20 -3.85 -9.26 6.79
C TYR A 20 -3.63 -10.76 7.02
N TYR A 21 -4.72 -11.50 7.21
CA TYR A 21 -4.68 -12.95 7.37
C TYR A 21 -5.39 -13.62 6.19
N CYS A 22 -4.67 -14.48 5.47
CA CYS A 22 -5.27 -15.31 4.44
C CYS A 22 -6.10 -16.42 5.08
N SER A 23 -7.01 -17.02 4.30
CA SER A 23 -7.70 -18.23 4.74
C SER A 23 -6.68 -19.29 5.13
N VAL A 24 -6.88 -19.93 6.28
CA VAL A 24 -6.03 -21.04 6.74
C VAL A 24 -6.35 -22.36 6.04
N SER A 25 -7.41 -22.41 5.23
CA SER A 25 -7.82 -23.61 4.48
C SER A 25 -6.84 -23.87 3.33
N ASP A 26 -5.95 -24.85 3.51
CA ASP A 26 -4.97 -25.33 2.52
C ASP A 26 -4.20 -24.22 1.75
N PRO A 27 -3.21 -23.57 2.40
CA PRO A 27 -2.33 -22.58 1.77
C PRO A 27 -1.64 -23.10 0.50
N CYS A 28 -1.24 -24.38 0.48
CA CYS A 28 -0.46 -24.96 -0.60
C CYS A 28 -1.32 -25.20 -1.84
N GLY A 29 -2.55 -25.70 -1.66
CA GLY A 29 -3.52 -25.83 -2.76
C GLY A 29 -3.93 -24.47 -3.32
N GLN A 30 -4.22 -23.49 -2.46
CA GLN A 30 -4.61 -22.15 -2.90
C GLN A 30 -3.50 -21.46 -3.69
N ALA A 31 -2.26 -21.52 -3.22
CA ALA A 31 -1.09 -20.96 -3.88
C ALA A 31 -0.87 -21.48 -5.32
N ASN A 32 -1.26 -22.72 -5.63
CA ASN A 32 -1.14 -23.27 -6.98
C ASN A 32 -2.11 -22.64 -8.00
N SER A 33 -3.15 -21.95 -7.54
CA SER A 33 -4.17 -21.33 -8.39
C SER A 33 -3.97 -19.83 -8.59
N THR A 34 -2.91 -19.25 -8.03
CA THR A 34 -2.67 -17.82 -8.00
C THR A 34 -1.38 -17.45 -8.72
N SER A 35 -1.38 -16.27 -9.34
CA SER A 35 -0.22 -15.69 -10.01
C SER A 35 -0.02 -14.26 -9.54
N PHE A 36 1.24 -13.85 -9.36
CA PHE A 36 1.56 -12.45 -9.09
C PHE A 36 1.09 -11.55 -10.24
N TYR A 37 0.63 -10.34 -9.89
CA TYR A 37 0.61 -9.24 -10.85
C TYR A 37 2.05 -8.94 -11.25
N GLU A 38 2.37 -8.90 -12.55
CA GLU A 38 3.75 -8.80 -13.04
C GLU A 38 4.65 -9.88 -12.39
N PRO A 39 4.56 -11.17 -12.79
CA PRO A 39 5.30 -12.24 -12.11
C PRO A 39 6.81 -12.25 -12.41
N TYR A 40 7.24 -11.54 -13.45
CA TYR A 40 8.62 -11.52 -13.94
C TYR A 40 9.54 -10.57 -13.14
N ALA A 41 10.86 -10.76 -13.33
CA ALA A 41 11.91 -9.87 -12.84
C ALA A 41 11.87 -9.57 -11.33
N ARG A 42 11.57 -10.58 -10.49
CA ARG A 42 11.46 -10.46 -9.01
C ARG A 42 12.75 -10.81 -8.26
N PHE A 43 13.82 -11.12 -8.99
CA PHE A 43 15.11 -11.57 -8.44
C PHE A 43 16.01 -10.41 -8.05
N GLU A 44 16.86 -10.62 -7.04
CA GLU A 44 17.81 -9.61 -6.56
C GLU A 44 18.62 -8.96 -7.70
N ASN A 45 19.06 -9.75 -8.69
CA ASN A 45 19.83 -9.27 -9.83
C ASN A 45 19.06 -8.41 -10.84
N CYS A 46 17.73 -8.36 -10.77
CA CYS A 46 16.93 -7.56 -11.68
C CYS A 46 16.89 -6.11 -11.21
N GLN A 47 17.51 -5.22 -11.97
CA GLN A 47 17.53 -3.80 -11.62
C GLN A 47 16.25 -3.10 -12.03
N HIS A 48 15.82 -2.17 -11.17
CA HIS A 48 14.80 -1.20 -11.52
C HIS A 48 15.34 -0.20 -12.54
N ASP A 49 14.55 0.05 -13.59
CA ASP A 49 14.79 1.12 -14.55
C ASP A 49 13.51 1.97 -14.70
N ASN A 50 13.65 3.17 -15.29
CA ASN A 50 12.52 4.09 -15.50
C ASN A 50 11.47 3.59 -16.50
N LYS A 51 11.75 2.50 -17.24
CA LYS A 51 10.81 1.88 -18.18
C LYS A 51 9.96 0.82 -17.48
N ASN A 52 10.46 0.26 -16.38
CA ASN A 52 9.93 -0.89 -15.67
C ASN A 52 9.67 -0.53 -14.20
N SER A 53 8.62 0.26 -13.98
CA SER A 53 8.17 0.69 -12.64
C SER A 53 7.22 -0.34 -12.01
N PHE A 54 7.66 -1.59 -11.93
CA PHE A 54 6.86 -2.68 -11.38
C PHE A 54 6.50 -2.44 -9.92
N CYS A 55 5.31 -2.88 -9.51
CA CYS A 55 4.93 -2.79 -8.10
C CYS A 55 3.89 -3.78 -7.62
N ASP A 56 4.02 -4.16 -6.35
CA ASP A 56 3.10 -5.05 -5.65
C ASP A 56 2.01 -4.29 -4.89
N ARG A 57 1.78 -3.01 -5.20
CA ARG A 57 0.59 -2.29 -4.75
C ARG A 57 -0.70 -2.93 -5.29
N TYR A 58 -0.62 -3.61 -6.43
CA TYR A 58 -1.76 -4.21 -7.12
C TYR A 58 -1.90 -5.71 -6.92
N ILE A 59 -0.99 -6.37 -6.18
CA ILE A 59 -1.20 -7.78 -5.86
C ILE A 59 -2.42 -7.92 -4.96
N THR A 60 -3.25 -8.92 -5.23
CA THR A 60 -4.41 -9.18 -4.40
C THR A 60 -3.99 -9.91 -3.14
N PRO A 61 -4.43 -9.49 -1.95
CA PRO A 61 -4.05 -10.21 -0.76
C PRO A 61 -4.57 -11.66 -0.80
N GLN A 62 -3.66 -12.66 -0.82
CA GLN A 62 -3.95 -14.10 -0.86
C GLN A 62 -2.66 -14.94 -0.75
N TRP A 63 -2.77 -16.27 -0.81
CA TRP A 63 -1.63 -17.17 -0.90
C TRP A 63 -1.05 -17.18 -2.31
N TYR A 64 0.25 -16.91 -2.41
CA TYR A 64 1.03 -16.95 -3.64
C TYR A 64 2.03 -18.10 -3.60
N ARG A 65 2.09 -18.89 -4.67
CA ARG A 65 3.16 -19.86 -4.88
C ARG A 65 4.42 -19.12 -5.33
N VAL A 66 5.53 -19.42 -4.68
CA VAL A 66 6.86 -19.03 -5.12
C VAL A 66 7.75 -20.27 -5.05
N ASP A 67 8.36 -20.63 -6.18
CA ASP A 67 9.27 -21.77 -6.26
C ASP A 67 10.65 -21.42 -5.66
N ASP A 68 11.05 -20.15 -5.76
CA ASP A 68 12.16 -19.55 -5.01
C ASP A 68 11.75 -19.12 -3.60
N VAL A 69 12.66 -18.45 -2.90
CA VAL A 69 12.45 -17.93 -1.54
C VAL A 69 12.49 -16.42 -1.51
N MET A 70 11.67 -15.80 -0.66
CA MET A 70 11.82 -14.38 -0.34
C MET A 70 13.20 -14.15 0.28
N LEU A 71 13.93 -13.12 -0.16
CA LEU A 71 15.25 -12.85 0.39
C LEU A 71 15.20 -12.67 1.90
N THR A 72 16.05 -13.37 2.65
CA THR A 72 16.17 -13.25 4.12
C THR A 72 17.29 -12.30 4.54
N GLN A 73 17.98 -11.71 3.57
CA GLN A 73 19.00 -10.69 3.74
C GLN A 73 18.51 -9.42 3.07
N CYS A 74 18.78 -8.28 3.68
CA CYS A 74 18.42 -6.98 3.15
C CYS A 74 19.09 -6.75 1.78
N PRO A 75 18.31 -6.65 0.68
CA PRO A 75 18.86 -6.34 -0.63
C PRO A 75 19.17 -4.84 -0.77
N SER A 76 19.93 -4.48 -1.79
CA SER A 76 20.16 -3.07 -2.14
C SER A 76 18.91 -2.44 -2.74
N LEU A 77 18.75 -1.12 -2.59
CA LEU A 77 17.78 -0.35 -3.39
C LEU A 77 17.95 -0.66 -4.89
N LEU A 78 16.89 -0.49 -5.67
CA LEU A 78 16.84 -0.77 -7.11
C LEU A 78 16.92 -2.26 -7.49
N SER A 79 16.91 -3.20 -6.55
CA SER A 79 16.90 -4.64 -6.84
C SER A 79 15.48 -5.16 -7.11
N CYS A 80 15.33 -6.41 -7.55
CA CYS A 80 14.03 -7.09 -7.63
C CYS A 80 13.01 -6.40 -8.57
N GLY A 81 13.54 -5.65 -9.56
CA GLY A 81 12.77 -4.87 -10.52
C GLY A 81 12.00 -3.71 -9.89
N ALA A 82 12.34 -3.27 -8.68
CA ALA A 82 11.65 -2.20 -7.97
C ALA A 82 12.62 -1.22 -7.30
N LEU A 83 12.20 0.03 -7.12
CA LEU A 83 12.99 1.03 -6.40
C LEU A 83 13.16 0.65 -4.92
N TYR A 84 12.10 0.13 -4.30
CA TYR A 84 12.09 -0.28 -2.90
C TYR A 84 11.75 -1.77 -2.77
N PRO A 85 12.75 -2.66 -2.74
CA PRO A 85 12.53 -4.07 -2.47
C PRO A 85 11.93 -4.32 -1.09
N VAL A 86 11.12 -5.36 -1.00
CA VAL A 86 10.55 -5.89 0.24
C VAL A 86 11.08 -7.31 0.44
N TRP A 87 11.71 -7.55 1.59
CA TRP A 87 12.42 -8.79 1.91
C TRP A 87 11.91 -9.39 3.22
N LEU A 88 12.17 -10.68 3.45
CA LEU A 88 11.74 -11.38 4.65
C LEU A 88 12.64 -11.04 5.84
N ASN A 89 12.09 -10.34 6.83
CA ASN A 89 12.76 -10.14 8.11
C ASN A 89 12.50 -11.35 9.02
N GLY A 90 13.35 -12.35 8.89
CA GLY A 90 13.32 -13.56 9.69
C GLY A 90 13.76 -14.80 8.90
N SER A 91 13.56 -15.98 9.50
CA SER A 91 13.82 -17.26 8.86
C SER A 91 12.60 -17.80 8.12
N LEU A 92 12.85 -18.54 7.04
CA LEU A 92 11.83 -19.32 6.34
C LEU A 92 11.36 -20.50 7.23
N PRO A 93 10.09 -20.92 7.13
CA PRO A 93 9.60 -22.10 7.85
C PRO A 93 10.19 -23.42 7.31
N SER A 94 10.38 -24.38 8.20
CA SER A 94 10.60 -25.78 7.85
C SER A 94 9.29 -26.47 7.41
N LEU A 95 9.38 -27.69 6.88
CA LEU A 95 8.20 -28.47 6.49
C LEU A 95 7.24 -28.74 7.67
N THR A 96 7.80 -28.89 8.88
CA THR A 96 7.05 -29.24 10.10
C THR A 96 6.47 -28.02 10.82
N ASP A 97 6.86 -26.80 10.47
CA ASP A 97 6.49 -25.59 11.23
C ASP A 97 5.04 -25.15 11.05
N GLY A 98 4.29 -25.77 10.12
CA GLY A 98 2.94 -25.32 9.80
C GLY A 98 2.94 -23.95 9.12
N ILE A 99 1.87 -23.17 9.33
CA ILE A 99 1.78 -21.78 8.89
C ILE A 99 2.48 -20.90 9.93
N VAL A 100 3.44 -20.08 9.50
CA VAL A 100 4.17 -19.19 10.40
C VAL A 100 3.91 -17.73 10.06
N ASN A 101 3.80 -16.90 11.10
CA ASN A 101 3.72 -15.44 10.95
C ASN A 101 5.14 -14.86 10.87
N ARG A 102 5.35 -13.93 9.96
CA ARG A 102 6.63 -13.21 9.76
C ARG A 102 6.37 -11.76 9.40
N LYS A 103 7.43 -10.97 9.37
CA LYS A 103 7.40 -9.62 8.81
C LYS A 103 8.20 -9.56 7.53
N ALA A 104 7.63 -8.97 6.50
CA ALA A 104 8.37 -8.49 5.34
C ALA A 104 8.76 -7.03 5.57
N CYS A 105 9.96 -6.64 5.19
CA CYS A 105 10.53 -5.32 5.44
C CYS A 105 10.85 -4.62 4.14
N LYS A 106 10.37 -3.38 3.99
CA LYS A 106 10.73 -2.50 2.89
C LYS A 106 12.09 -1.85 3.15
N VAL A 107 12.99 -1.96 2.17
CA VAL A 107 14.26 -1.23 2.16
C VAL A 107 13.98 0.26 1.93
N GLY A 108 14.62 1.13 2.71
CA GLY A 108 14.63 2.58 2.53
C GLY A 108 16.06 3.11 2.43
N PHE A 109 16.21 4.41 2.16
CA PHE A 109 17.51 5.06 1.96
C PHE A 109 18.46 4.98 3.16
N GLU A 110 17.91 4.97 4.37
CA GLU A 110 18.70 4.99 5.61
C GLU A 110 18.53 3.73 6.46
N SER A 111 17.65 2.80 6.05
CA SER A 111 17.32 1.62 6.84
C SER A 111 16.87 0.46 5.96
N CYS A 112 17.34 -0.73 6.33
CA CYS A 112 16.90 -2.00 5.76
C CYS A 112 15.44 -2.37 6.07
N CYS A 113 14.81 -1.70 7.04
CA CYS A 113 13.38 -1.88 7.32
C CYS A 113 12.77 -0.54 7.72
N THR A 114 12.40 0.26 6.72
CA THR A 114 11.70 1.54 6.96
C THR A 114 10.20 1.33 7.20
N ARG A 115 9.65 0.22 6.69
CA ARG A 115 8.27 -0.20 6.90
C ARG A 115 8.19 -1.72 6.94
N SER A 116 7.31 -2.27 7.77
CA SER A 116 7.08 -3.71 7.88
C SER A 116 5.66 -4.09 7.52
N TYR A 117 5.50 -5.27 6.91
CA TYR A 117 4.24 -5.88 6.54
C TYR A 117 4.11 -7.23 7.23
N ASP A 118 2.99 -7.50 7.88
CA ASP A 118 2.72 -8.83 8.43
C ASP A 118 2.36 -9.78 7.30
N ILE A 119 3.03 -10.93 7.26
CA ILE A 119 2.84 -11.97 6.26
C ILE A 119 2.75 -13.33 6.93
N GLN A 120 2.18 -14.30 6.21
CA GLN A 120 2.21 -15.71 6.62
C GLN A 120 2.92 -16.54 5.57
N ILE A 121 3.62 -17.58 6.02
CA ILE A 121 4.41 -18.44 5.13
C ILE A 121 4.14 -19.89 5.49
N LYS A 122 3.97 -20.75 4.49
CA LYS A 122 3.94 -22.20 4.64
C LYS A 122 4.92 -22.83 3.65
N HIS A 123 5.77 -23.72 4.14
CA HIS A 123 6.59 -24.57 3.29
C HIS A 123 5.75 -25.75 2.79
N CYS A 124 5.65 -25.91 1.46
CA CYS A 124 4.77 -26.87 0.78
C CYS A 124 5.53 -28.03 0.12
N GLY A 125 6.79 -28.28 0.49
CA GLY A 125 7.62 -29.33 -0.10
C GLY A 125 8.60 -28.78 -1.12
N SER A 126 8.12 -28.46 -2.33
CA SER A 126 8.95 -27.97 -3.43
C SER A 126 8.86 -26.46 -3.67
N PHE A 127 8.00 -25.77 -2.92
CA PHE A 127 7.74 -24.33 -3.05
C PHE A 127 7.25 -23.77 -1.71
N TYR A 128 7.16 -22.45 -1.62
CA TYR A 128 6.58 -21.75 -0.48
C TYR A 128 5.26 -21.09 -0.89
N ALA A 129 4.26 -21.23 -0.02
CA ALA A 129 3.04 -20.44 -0.08
C ALA A 129 3.23 -19.20 0.80
N TYR A 130 3.13 -18.01 0.21
CA TYR A 130 3.20 -16.74 0.92
C TYR A 130 1.85 -16.05 0.93
N CYS A 131 1.31 -15.79 2.12
CA CYS A 131 0.19 -14.89 2.30
C CYS A 131 0.73 -13.47 2.30
N LEU A 132 0.54 -12.75 1.20
CA LEU A 132 1.10 -11.41 1.00
C LEU A 132 -0.03 -10.40 0.92
N ALA A 133 0.19 -9.22 1.48
CA ALA A 133 -0.70 -8.08 1.31
C ALA A 133 -0.21 -7.19 0.16
N ALA A 134 -1.14 -6.43 -0.44
CA ALA A 134 -0.81 -5.31 -1.30
C ALA A 134 0.12 -4.33 -0.57
N LEU A 135 1.17 -3.86 -1.25
CA LEU A 135 2.09 -2.86 -0.72
C LEU A 135 1.51 -1.44 -0.79
N ASP A 136 2.05 -0.53 0.02
CA ASP A 136 1.47 0.80 0.15
C ASP A 136 1.77 1.71 -1.03
N THR A 137 2.96 1.63 -1.63
CA THR A 137 3.40 2.52 -2.71
C THR A 137 4.05 1.81 -3.89
N CYS A 138 4.21 2.53 -5.00
CA CYS A 138 4.99 2.09 -6.16
C CYS A 138 6.22 3.02 -6.29
N PRO A 139 7.39 2.52 -6.72
CA PRO A 139 7.68 1.14 -7.12
C PRO A 139 8.24 0.31 -5.94
N GLU A 140 7.37 -0.42 -5.24
CA GLU A 140 7.73 -1.37 -4.17
C GLU A 140 7.36 -2.81 -4.58
N ARG A 141 8.21 -3.81 -4.32
CA ARG A 141 7.91 -5.23 -4.61
C ARG A 141 8.53 -6.22 -3.64
N TYR A 142 7.83 -7.31 -3.36
CA TYR A 142 8.37 -8.49 -2.72
C TYR A 142 9.43 -9.14 -3.60
N CYS A 143 10.61 -9.35 -3.01
CA CYS A 143 11.78 -9.86 -3.69
C CYS A 143 11.97 -11.36 -3.46
N PHE A 144 12.11 -12.13 -4.53
CA PHE A 144 12.22 -13.58 -4.49
C PHE A 144 13.42 -14.07 -5.30
N GLY A 145 14.30 -14.83 -4.66
CA GLY A 145 15.50 -15.39 -5.26
C GLY A 145 16.61 -14.36 -5.50
N LYS A 146 17.84 -14.86 -5.62
CA LYS A 146 19.03 -14.02 -5.88
C LYS A 146 19.27 -13.81 -7.36
N GLN A 147 19.18 -14.88 -8.14
CA GLN A 147 19.51 -14.91 -9.56
C GLN A 147 18.34 -15.46 -10.37
N GLY A 148 17.91 -14.74 -11.40
CA GLY A 148 16.94 -15.21 -12.38
C GLY A 148 16.81 -14.28 -13.57
N THR A 149 15.83 -14.54 -14.44
CA THR A 149 15.61 -13.78 -15.68
C THR A 149 14.86 -12.48 -15.40
N CYS A 150 15.25 -11.42 -16.13
CA CYS A 150 14.67 -10.08 -15.99
C CYS A 150 13.91 -9.64 -17.26
N GLU A 151 13.53 -10.60 -18.10
CA GLU A 151 12.85 -10.36 -19.37
C GLU A 151 11.35 -10.09 -19.17
N ILE A 152 10.80 -9.21 -20.02
CA ILE A 152 9.41 -8.73 -19.93
C ILE A 152 8.70 -9.09 -21.24
N PRO A 153 7.50 -9.69 -21.21
CA PRO A 153 6.75 -10.02 -22.42
C PRO A 153 6.05 -8.80 -23.06
N THR A 154 6.03 -8.70 -24.41
CA THR A 154 5.49 -7.56 -25.20
C THR A 154 4.48 -8.03 -26.27
N SER A 155 3.17 -7.64 -26.26
CA SER A 155 2.25 -7.73 -27.46
C SER A 155 0.77 -7.18 -27.33
N SER A 156 0.44 -6.11 -28.09
CA SER A 156 -0.71 -5.77 -29.03
C SER A 156 -2.26 -6.03 -28.84
N ALA A 157 -3.05 -4.91 -28.79
CA ALA A 157 -4.24 -4.39 -29.57
C ALA A 157 -5.73 -4.92 -29.54
N SER A 158 -6.71 -4.01 -29.21
CA SER A 158 -7.89 -3.51 -30.03
C SER A 158 -9.15 -3.02 -29.24
N SER A 159 -9.88 -2.01 -29.75
CA SER A 159 -10.85 -1.07 -29.09
C SER A 159 -12.23 -0.89 -29.82
N ILE A 160 -13.25 -0.22 -29.20
CA ILE A 160 -14.36 0.68 -29.72
C ILE A 160 -15.43 0.91 -28.59
N THR A 161 -15.59 2.08 -27.94
CA THR A 161 -16.39 3.35 -28.15
C THR A 161 -17.90 3.35 -27.81
N THR A 162 -18.30 4.23 -26.86
CA THR A 162 -19.62 4.47 -26.22
C THR A 162 -20.25 5.84 -26.56
N THR A 163 -21.55 6.05 -26.29
CA THR A 163 -22.16 7.40 -26.16
C THR A 163 -23.31 7.41 -25.12
N THR A 164 -23.35 8.47 -24.31
CA THR A 164 -24.02 8.63 -23.00
C THR A 164 -25.30 9.48 -23.04
N THR A 165 -26.21 9.32 -22.08
CA THR A 165 -27.10 10.42 -21.60
C THR A 165 -27.62 10.19 -20.18
N GLN A 166 -27.64 11.24 -19.36
CA GLN A 166 -27.88 11.27 -17.90
C GLN A 166 -29.37 11.43 -17.53
N GLN A 167 -29.85 10.80 -16.44
CA GLN A 167 -30.64 11.43 -15.35
C GLN A 167 -31.11 10.47 -14.22
N THR A 168 -30.87 10.89 -12.97
CA THR A 168 -31.61 10.69 -11.69
C THR A 168 -32.45 9.41 -11.48
N THR A 169 -32.07 8.57 -10.48
CA THR A 169 -32.89 7.40 -10.08
C THR A 169 -33.05 7.10 -8.57
N PRO A 170 -34.10 6.33 -8.22
CA PRO A 170 -34.62 6.07 -6.88
C PRO A 170 -34.14 4.73 -6.27
N SER A 171 -34.77 4.31 -5.17
CA SER A 171 -34.41 3.13 -4.35
C SER A 171 -34.33 1.79 -5.10
N LEU A 172 -33.24 1.04 -4.86
CA LEU A 172 -32.86 -0.27 -5.44
C LEU A 172 -33.96 -1.35 -5.57
N SER A 173 -34.99 -1.33 -4.72
CA SER A 173 -35.98 -2.42 -4.63
C SER A 173 -36.91 -2.50 -5.85
N MET A 174 -37.32 -1.35 -6.41
CA MET A 174 -38.20 -1.29 -7.58
C MET A 174 -37.47 -1.56 -8.91
N THR A 175 -36.17 -1.25 -8.98
CA THR A 175 -35.43 -1.22 -10.25
C THR A 175 -34.87 -2.57 -10.70
N CYS A 176 -34.91 -3.58 -9.83
CA CYS A 176 -34.35 -4.91 -10.07
C CYS A 176 -35.38 -6.04 -9.86
N LEU A 177 -36.63 -5.80 -10.29
CA LEU A 177 -37.72 -6.78 -10.21
C LEU A 177 -37.72 -7.76 -11.39
N ASN A 178 -37.34 -7.29 -12.58
CA ASN A 178 -37.33 -8.09 -13.80
C ASN A 178 -36.20 -9.13 -13.78
N ASP A 179 -36.40 -10.25 -14.46
CA ASP A 179 -35.39 -11.32 -14.57
C ASP A 179 -34.17 -10.82 -15.35
N PRO A 180 -32.97 -10.72 -14.72
CA PRO A 180 -31.77 -10.23 -15.39
C PRO A 180 -31.18 -11.18 -16.43
N CYS A 181 -31.64 -12.44 -16.49
CA CYS A 181 -31.14 -13.42 -17.45
C CYS A 181 -31.76 -13.26 -18.85
N ILE A 182 -32.76 -12.39 -18.97
CA ILE A 182 -33.28 -11.89 -20.24
C ILE A 182 -32.44 -10.67 -20.65
N GLU A 183 -31.83 -10.71 -21.84
CA GLU A 183 -30.92 -9.65 -22.33
C GLU A 183 -31.55 -8.26 -22.27
N SER A 184 -32.84 -8.13 -22.61
CA SER A 184 -33.54 -6.84 -22.61
C SER A 184 -33.69 -6.22 -21.22
N ASN A 185 -33.46 -6.99 -20.15
CA ASN A 185 -33.61 -6.54 -18.77
C ASN A 185 -32.27 -6.16 -18.12
N VAL A 186 -31.13 -6.34 -18.80
CA VAL A 186 -29.80 -6.09 -18.26
C VAL A 186 -29.02 -5.14 -19.17
N ARG A 187 -28.29 -4.19 -18.57
CA ARG A 187 -27.48 -3.20 -19.28
C ARG A 187 -26.02 -3.58 -19.25
N SER A 188 -25.28 -3.35 -20.32
CA SER A 188 -23.81 -3.41 -20.27
C SER A 188 -23.29 -2.21 -19.46
N LEU A 189 -22.28 -2.43 -18.62
CA LEU A 189 -21.59 -1.33 -17.94
C LEU A 189 -20.87 -0.44 -18.95
N ASP A 190 -20.82 0.87 -18.68
CA ASP A 190 -20.06 1.81 -19.50
C ASP A 190 -18.57 1.77 -19.11
N HIS A 191 -17.69 2.03 -20.07
CA HIS A 191 -16.24 2.12 -19.87
C HIS A 191 -15.62 0.88 -19.20
N GLN A 192 -16.08 -0.33 -19.55
CA GLN A 192 -15.69 -1.59 -18.90
C GLN A 192 -14.18 -1.84 -18.98
N GLU A 193 -13.55 -1.39 -20.06
CA GLU A 193 -12.11 -1.47 -20.29
C GLU A 193 -11.30 -0.70 -19.24
N SER A 194 -11.87 0.36 -18.65
CA SER A 194 -11.22 1.17 -17.62
C SER A 194 -11.55 0.72 -16.19
N ARG A 195 -12.43 -0.27 -16.02
CA ARG A 195 -12.92 -0.75 -14.71
C ARG A 195 -12.13 -1.93 -14.15
N SER A 196 -11.08 -2.35 -14.85
CA SER A 196 -10.21 -3.43 -14.42
C SER A 196 -9.36 -3.04 -13.21
N LEU A 197 -9.09 -4.00 -12.33
CA LEU A 197 -8.19 -3.84 -11.19
C LEU A 197 -6.86 -3.13 -11.55
N HIS A 198 -6.32 -3.37 -12.74
CA HIS A 198 -5.04 -2.84 -13.18
C HIS A 198 -5.12 -1.45 -13.84
N CYS A 199 -6.31 -0.85 -13.90
CA CYS A 199 -6.49 0.48 -14.46
C CYS A 199 -6.23 1.52 -13.40
N GLU A 200 -5.10 2.21 -13.51
CA GLU A 200 -4.78 3.27 -12.59
C GLU A 200 -5.66 4.51 -12.85
N TYR A 201 -6.17 5.10 -11.77
CA TYR A 201 -6.84 6.38 -11.79
C TYR A 201 -5.87 7.49 -12.22
N LYS A 202 -6.23 8.22 -13.28
CA LYS A 202 -5.50 9.45 -13.67
C LYS A 202 -6.30 10.66 -13.20
N ASN A 203 -5.63 11.71 -12.73
CA ASN A 203 -6.28 12.95 -12.26
C ASN A 203 -7.15 13.67 -13.31
N LYS A 204 -7.06 13.27 -14.59
CA LYS A 204 -7.91 13.77 -15.68
C LYS A 204 -9.16 12.91 -15.91
N ASP A 205 -9.21 11.73 -15.31
CA ASP A 205 -10.33 10.80 -15.44
C ASP A 205 -11.37 11.17 -14.38
N GLU A 206 -12.45 11.81 -14.81
CA GLU A 206 -13.62 12.10 -13.96
C GLU A 206 -14.49 10.85 -13.74
N ASN A 207 -13.97 9.66 -14.03
CA ASN A 207 -14.73 8.43 -14.03
C ASN A 207 -15.17 8.07 -12.60
N CYS A 208 -16.48 8.14 -12.35
CA CYS A 208 -17.10 7.65 -11.12
C CYS A 208 -18.53 7.17 -11.35
N ASP A 209 -19.02 6.31 -10.45
CA ASP A 209 -20.37 5.74 -10.51
C ASP A 209 -21.34 6.44 -9.54
N ASN A 210 -21.06 7.69 -9.17
CA ASN A 210 -21.95 8.49 -8.32
C ASN A 210 -23.27 8.84 -9.01
N ASP A 211 -23.27 8.93 -10.35
CA ASP A 211 -24.45 9.28 -11.15
C ASP A 211 -25.04 8.06 -11.89
N MET A 212 -24.61 6.86 -11.51
CA MET A 212 -25.06 5.60 -12.12
C MET A 212 -26.55 5.35 -11.82
N THR A 213 -27.30 4.96 -12.85
CA THR A 213 -28.72 4.60 -12.68
C THR A 213 -28.84 3.26 -11.96
N SER A 214 -29.71 3.15 -10.96
CA SER A 214 -29.95 1.84 -10.32
C SER A 214 -30.54 0.83 -11.32
N GLY A 215 -30.16 -0.44 -11.26
CA GLY A 215 -30.71 -1.46 -12.16
C GLY A 215 -29.79 -2.67 -12.35
N TRP A 216 -30.20 -3.61 -13.21
CA TRP A 216 -29.38 -4.77 -13.57
C TRP A 216 -28.33 -4.42 -14.61
N TYR A 217 -27.08 -4.73 -14.28
CA TYR A 217 -25.92 -4.54 -15.15
C TYR A 217 -25.15 -5.84 -15.35
N LYS A 218 -24.50 -5.97 -16.49
CA LYS A 218 -23.49 -6.98 -16.78
C LYS A 218 -22.19 -6.32 -17.22
N SER A 219 -21.09 -7.01 -17.01
CA SER A 219 -19.81 -6.69 -17.63
C SER A 219 -19.24 -7.94 -18.28
N GLU A 220 -18.37 -7.76 -19.26
CA GLU A 220 -17.59 -8.83 -19.90
C GLU A 220 -16.78 -9.62 -18.88
N SER A 221 -16.20 -8.92 -17.90
CA SER A 221 -15.51 -9.53 -16.78
C SER A 221 -16.37 -9.47 -15.52
N PRO A 222 -16.28 -10.47 -14.63
CA PRO A 222 -17.00 -10.43 -13.37
C PRO A 222 -16.50 -9.31 -12.45
N MET A 223 -17.36 -8.89 -11.53
CA MET A 223 -16.96 -7.99 -10.45
C MET A 223 -15.86 -8.65 -9.64
N VAL A 224 -14.80 -7.93 -9.31
CA VAL A 224 -13.72 -8.50 -8.49
C VAL A 224 -14.27 -8.84 -7.11
N THR A 225 -13.99 -10.05 -6.64
CA THR A 225 -14.52 -10.60 -5.38
C THR A 225 -13.54 -10.51 -4.22
N GLN A 226 -12.37 -9.94 -4.49
CA GLN A 226 -11.30 -9.75 -3.53
C GLN A 226 -11.00 -8.27 -3.41
N CYS A 227 -10.60 -7.87 -2.20
CA CYS A 227 -10.31 -6.49 -1.87
C CYS A 227 -9.21 -5.90 -2.78
N PRO A 228 -9.55 -4.92 -3.62
CA PRO A 228 -8.61 -4.30 -4.54
C PRO A 228 -7.72 -3.29 -3.80
N GLY A 229 -6.59 -2.96 -4.41
CA GLY A 229 -5.77 -1.81 -3.99
C GLY A 229 -6.46 -0.48 -4.29
N LEU A 230 -5.98 0.60 -3.66
CA LEU A 230 -6.37 1.96 -4.04
C LEU A 230 -5.89 2.26 -5.47
N LEU A 231 -6.52 3.25 -6.11
CA LEU A 231 -6.21 3.73 -7.46
C LEU A 231 -6.51 2.75 -8.60
N GLY A 232 -6.92 1.51 -8.33
CA GLY A 232 -7.33 0.56 -9.36
C GLY A 232 -8.69 0.88 -9.99
N CYS A 233 -9.08 0.12 -11.00
CA CYS A 233 -10.42 0.19 -11.60
C CYS A 233 -10.80 1.58 -12.13
N GLY A 234 -9.77 2.38 -12.48
CA GLY A 234 -9.90 3.75 -12.94
C GLY A 234 -10.56 4.66 -11.92
N SER A 235 -10.33 4.43 -10.62
CA SER A 235 -10.91 5.20 -9.51
C SER A 235 -9.97 5.24 -8.30
N ILE A 236 -10.07 6.25 -7.43
CA ILE A 236 -9.27 6.27 -6.19
C ILE A 236 -9.74 5.19 -5.22
N TYR A 237 -11.07 5.02 -5.10
CA TYR A 237 -11.68 4.05 -4.19
C TYR A 237 -12.54 3.04 -4.96
N PRO A 238 -11.94 1.91 -5.37
CA PRO A 238 -12.70 0.86 -6.04
C PRO A 238 -13.76 0.24 -5.13
N VAL A 239 -14.85 -0.20 -5.75
CA VAL A 239 -15.94 -0.93 -5.09
C VAL A 239 -15.96 -2.36 -5.61
N TRP A 240 -15.80 -3.33 -4.73
CA TRP A 240 -15.64 -4.75 -5.05
C TRP A 240 -16.73 -5.61 -4.42
N LEU A 241 -16.97 -6.81 -4.94
CA LEU A 241 -17.98 -7.72 -4.43
C LEU A 241 -17.45 -8.42 -3.17
N ASN A 242 -18.00 -8.10 -2.00
CA ASN A 242 -17.71 -8.83 -0.78
C ASN A 242 -18.53 -10.13 -0.74
N GLY A 243 -17.90 -11.20 -1.19
CA GLY A 243 -18.46 -12.54 -1.29
C GLY A 243 -18.17 -13.19 -2.63
N THR A 244 -18.79 -14.32 -2.90
CA THR A 244 -18.62 -15.06 -4.15
C THR A 244 -19.71 -14.74 -5.16
N ILE A 245 -19.36 -14.88 -6.44
CA ILE A 245 -20.33 -14.91 -7.53
C ILE A 245 -21.18 -16.19 -7.35
N PRO A 246 -22.52 -16.09 -7.35
CA PRO A 246 -23.39 -17.24 -7.17
C PRO A 246 -23.24 -18.28 -8.29
N SER A 247 -23.56 -19.53 -7.98
CA SER A 247 -23.75 -20.56 -9.02
C SER A 247 -25.05 -20.31 -9.81
N THR A 248 -25.20 -20.92 -10.98
CA THR A 248 -26.42 -20.79 -11.81
C THR A 248 -27.68 -21.31 -11.11
N SER A 249 -27.53 -22.30 -10.22
CA SER A 249 -28.60 -22.89 -9.40
C SER A 249 -28.96 -22.09 -8.15
N GLU A 250 -28.09 -21.20 -7.68
CA GLU A 250 -28.28 -20.47 -6.42
C GLU A 250 -29.36 -19.37 -6.51
N GLY A 251 -29.68 -18.94 -7.72
CA GLY A 251 -30.74 -17.95 -7.91
C GLY A 251 -30.25 -16.50 -7.79
N ILE A 252 -31.20 -15.59 -7.53
CA ILE A 252 -30.88 -14.19 -7.22
C ILE A 252 -30.52 -14.11 -5.74
N VAL A 253 -29.36 -13.56 -5.43
CA VAL A 253 -28.85 -13.47 -4.07
C VAL A 253 -28.42 -12.06 -3.71
N THR A 254 -28.57 -11.69 -2.44
CA THR A 254 -28.02 -10.42 -1.93
C THR A 254 -26.56 -10.61 -1.57
N ARG A 255 -25.73 -9.62 -1.91
CA ARG A 255 -24.31 -9.51 -1.57
C ARG A 255 -24.01 -8.06 -1.18
N GLN A 256 -22.86 -7.84 -0.58
CA GLN A 256 -22.35 -6.48 -0.36
C GLN A 256 -21.35 -6.10 -1.44
N ALA A 257 -21.50 -4.90 -1.99
CA ALA A 257 -20.45 -4.22 -2.73
C ALA A 257 -19.71 -3.29 -1.75
N CYS A 258 -18.43 -3.53 -1.52
CA CYS A 258 -17.61 -2.84 -0.55
C CYS A 258 -16.71 -1.82 -1.22
N GLN A 259 -16.79 -0.56 -0.81
CA GLN A 259 -15.83 0.48 -1.19
C GLN A 259 -14.55 0.29 -0.40
N ARG A 260 -13.43 0.25 -1.12
CA ARG A 260 -12.09 0.25 -0.53
C ARG A 260 -11.83 1.57 0.19
N GLY A 261 -11.48 1.50 1.47
CA GLY A 261 -10.97 2.62 2.25
C GLY A 261 -9.44 2.72 2.20
N PHE A 262 -8.89 3.79 2.80
CA PHE A 262 -7.44 3.98 2.89
C PHE A 262 -6.74 2.84 3.66
N SER A 263 -7.23 2.54 4.86
CA SER A 263 -6.74 1.47 5.73
C SER A 263 -7.54 0.17 5.61
N ASP A 264 -8.84 0.29 5.31
CA ASP A 264 -9.79 -0.81 5.44
C ASP A 264 -10.29 -1.30 4.09
N CYS A 265 -10.48 -2.61 3.98
CA CYS A 265 -10.97 -3.22 2.74
C CYS A 265 -12.44 -2.93 2.44
N CYS A 266 -13.23 -2.55 3.44
CA CYS A 266 -14.63 -2.16 3.27
C CYS A 266 -14.95 -1.02 4.24
N SER A 267 -14.72 0.22 3.81
CA SER A 267 -15.07 1.40 4.63
C SER A 267 -16.55 1.73 4.54
N THR A 268 -17.16 1.44 3.40
CA THR A 268 -18.58 1.66 3.10
C THR A 268 -19.09 0.47 2.30
N SER A 269 -20.26 -0.07 2.63
CA SER A 269 -20.88 -1.18 1.91
C SER A 269 -22.23 -0.80 1.33
N TYR A 270 -22.56 -1.37 0.18
CA TYR A 270 -23.86 -1.25 -0.48
C TYR A 270 -24.44 -2.64 -0.70
N ASP A 271 -25.67 -2.88 -0.24
CA ASP A 271 -26.35 -4.13 -0.59
C ASP A 271 -26.74 -4.11 -2.07
N ILE A 272 -26.36 -5.16 -2.78
CA ILE A 272 -26.65 -5.39 -4.20
C ILE A 272 -27.24 -6.78 -4.39
N LYS A 273 -27.98 -6.99 -5.48
CA LYS A 273 -28.41 -8.33 -5.90
C LYS A 273 -27.48 -8.86 -6.98
N VAL A 274 -27.19 -10.15 -6.99
CA VAL A 274 -26.34 -10.81 -7.98
C VAL A 274 -27.03 -12.06 -8.51
N ARG A 275 -26.95 -12.28 -9.82
CA ARG A 275 -27.48 -13.49 -10.48
C ARG A 275 -26.49 -14.00 -11.53
N ASN A 276 -26.14 -15.27 -11.44
CA ASN A 276 -25.43 -15.95 -12.52
C ASN A 276 -26.44 -16.53 -13.52
N CYS A 277 -26.37 -16.06 -14.77
CA CYS A 277 -27.25 -16.46 -15.86
C CYS A 277 -26.60 -17.47 -16.81
N GLY A 278 -25.43 -18.01 -16.44
CA GLY A 278 -24.63 -18.93 -17.27
C GLY A 278 -23.79 -18.19 -18.31
N LYS A 279 -24.44 -17.38 -19.16
CA LYS A 279 -23.77 -16.58 -20.21
C LYS A 279 -23.14 -15.27 -19.71
N TYR A 280 -23.62 -14.74 -18.59
CA TYR A 280 -23.05 -13.59 -17.89
C TYR A 280 -23.51 -13.60 -16.43
N THR A 281 -22.83 -12.81 -15.60
CA THR A 281 -23.31 -12.47 -14.26
C THR A 281 -23.96 -11.10 -14.29
N ALA A 282 -25.17 -11.00 -13.76
CA ALA A 282 -25.88 -9.75 -13.60
C ALA A 282 -25.78 -9.24 -12.16
N TYR A 283 -25.57 -7.93 -12.03
CA TYR A 283 -25.40 -7.22 -10.77
C TYR A 283 -26.43 -6.08 -10.72
N CYS A 284 -27.27 -6.06 -9.70
CA CYS A 284 -28.20 -4.98 -9.45
C CYS A 284 -27.45 -3.86 -8.72
N LEU A 285 -26.89 -2.94 -9.49
CA LEU A 285 -26.02 -1.87 -9.00
C LEU A 285 -26.81 -0.59 -8.75
N ARG A 286 -26.20 0.34 -8.02
CA ARG A 286 -26.76 1.66 -7.66
C ARG A 286 -25.69 2.75 -7.76
N ALA A 287 -26.13 4.01 -7.81
CA ALA A 287 -25.27 5.17 -7.59
C ALA A 287 -24.45 5.05 -6.29
N LEU A 288 -23.15 5.33 -6.38
CA LEU A 288 -22.22 5.43 -5.25
C LEU A 288 -22.29 6.84 -4.62
N SER A 289 -21.85 6.97 -3.36
CA SER A 289 -22.04 8.23 -2.61
C SER A 289 -20.92 9.26 -2.80
N THR A 290 -19.80 8.90 -3.42
CA THR A 290 -18.60 9.75 -3.49
C THR A 290 -17.88 9.61 -4.83
N CYS A 291 -17.13 10.63 -5.27
CA CYS A 291 -16.16 10.52 -6.37
C CYS A 291 -14.74 10.78 -5.87
N PRO A 292 -13.71 10.19 -6.49
CA PRO A 292 -13.78 9.25 -7.62
C PRO A 292 -13.87 7.77 -7.14
N THR A 293 -15.09 7.19 -7.15
CA THR A 293 -15.36 5.80 -6.74
C THR A 293 -16.09 5.05 -7.85
N ARG A 294 -15.73 3.78 -8.07
CA ARG A 294 -16.30 2.97 -9.16
C ARG A 294 -16.39 1.49 -8.78
N TYR A 295 -17.44 0.82 -9.24
CA TYR A 295 -17.49 -0.64 -9.22
C TYR A 295 -16.41 -1.23 -10.11
N CYS A 296 -15.67 -2.18 -9.56
CA CYS A 296 -14.49 -2.78 -10.17
C CYS A 296 -14.81 -4.13 -10.80
N PHE A 297 -14.47 -4.28 -12.08
CA PHE A 297 -14.78 -5.44 -12.90
C PHE A 297 -13.54 -5.93 -13.64
N GLY A 298 -13.20 -7.19 -13.42
CA GLY A 298 -12.11 -7.86 -14.11
C GLY A 298 -10.71 -7.48 -13.65
N THR A 299 -9.76 -8.20 -14.25
CA THR A 299 -8.31 -8.11 -14.01
C THR A 299 -7.55 -7.94 -15.33
N GLY A 300 -8.21 -7.43 -16.37
CA GLY A 300 -7.57 -7.11 -17.67
C GLY A 300 -6.54 -5.98 -17.56
N GLN A 301 -5.73 -5.79 -18.59
CA GLN A 301 -4.81 -4.65 -18.67
C GLN A 301 -5.49 -3.41 -19.27
N CYS A 302 -4.89 -2.24 -19.03
CA CYS A 302 -5.49 -0.95 -19.38
C CYS A 302 -4.66 -0.30 -20.46
N ASN A 303 -5.27 -0.05 -21.61
CA ASN A 303 -4.56 0.46 -22.76
C ASN A 303 -4.12 1.91 -22.50
N SER A 304 -2.81 2.16 -22.57
CA SER A 304 -2.25 3.50 -22.68
C SER A 304 -2.25 3.93 -24.15
N GLU A 305 -2.67 5.17 -24.42
CA GLU A 305 -2.67 5.93 -25.69
C GLU A 305 -4.04 5.89 -26.43
N GLU A 306 -4.70 7.00 -26.76
CA GLU A 306 -4.21 8.27 -27.32
C GLU A 306 -4.87 9.54 -26.72
N SER A 307 -4.04 10.54 -26.41
CA SER A 307 -4.39 11.94 -26.71
C SER A 307 -3.39 12.44 -27.74
N LYS A 308 -3.59 12.05 -29.00
CA LYS A 308 -3.05 12.73 -30.15
C LYS A 308 -4.22 13.10 -31.05
N ASP A 309 -4.62 14.37 -30.99
CA ASP A 309 -4.78 15.12 -32.23
C ASP A 309 -4.41 16.60 -31.99
N SER A 310 -3.34 17.01 -32.67
CA SER A 310 -3.20 18.21 -33.51
C SER A 310 -4.55 18.90 -33.86
N ASP A 311 -4.70 20.20 -34.02
CA ASP A 311 -3.81 21.31 -34.31
C ASP A 311 -4.61 22.61 -34.12
N LYS A 312 -4.02 23.64 -33.53
CA LYS A 312 -4.18 25.04 -33.94
C LYS A 312 -3.25 25.94 -33.14
N ASN A 313 -2.32 26.51 -33.88
CA ASN A 313 -1.56 27.69 -33.54
C ASN A 313 -2.42 28.71 -32.78
N ASP A 314 -1.99 29.04 -31.56
CA ASP A 314 -1.94 30.42 -31.14
C ASP A 314 -0.56 30.63 -30.51
N GLU A 315 0.24 31.45 -31.19
CA GLU A 315 1.38 32.11 -30.60
C GLU A 315 0.90 32.87 -29.37
N ASN A 316 1.26 32.37 -28.19
CA ASN A 316 1.37 33.20 -27.00
C ASN A 316 2.51 32.69 -26.12
N GLU A 317 3.69 33.19 -26.47
CA GLU A 317 4.74 33.49 -25.52
C GLU A 317 4.17 34.34 -24.37
N HIS A 318 3.99 33.75 -23.17
CA HIS A 318 4.37 34.42 -21.92
C HIS A 318 4.35 33.51 -20.67
N SER A 319 5.52 33.48 -20.04
CA SER A 319 5.80 33.33 -18.60
C SER A 319 5.94 31.92 -18.00
N HIS A 320 7.11 31.33 -18.23
CA HIS A 320 7.86 30.77 -17.11
C HIS A 320 8.24 31.90 -16.15
N GLY A 321 7.45 32.11 -15.11
CA GLY A 321 7.76 33.10 -14.08
C GLY A 321 6.75 33.08 -12.94
N LYS A 322 7.24 32.74 -11.74
CA LYS A 322 6.59 32.87 -10.42
C LYS A 322 5.81 31.64 -9.91
N LEU A 323 6.50 30.51 -9.75
CA LEU A 323 6.23 29.61 -8.61
C LEU A 323 7.49 29.16 -7.85
N SER A 324 8.68 29.60 -8.27
CA SER A 324 9.92 29.44 -7.48
C SER A 324 10.23 30.63 -6.55
N VAL A 325 9.57 31.78 -6.73
CA VAL A 325 9.81 32.99 -5.90
C VAL A 325 8.96 33.01 -4.63
N LEU A 326 7.78 32.37 -4.64
CA LEU A 326 6.91 32.31 -3.45
C LEU A 326 7.39 31.27 -2.43
N LEU A 327 7.86 30.10 -2.88
CA LEU A 327 8.42 29.08 -1.98
C LEU A 327 9.79 29.51 -1.43
N GLY A 328 10.64 30.15 -2.24
CA GLY A 328 11.90 30.73 -1.76
C GLY A 328 11.71 31.92 -0.82
N GLY A 329 10.70 32.76 -1.08
CA GLY A 329 10.34 33.88 -0.20
C GLY A 329 9.79 33.42 1.15
N ILE A 330 8.90 32.43 1.15
CA ILE A 330 8.35 31.86 2.39
C ILE A 330 9.48 31.17 3.19
N LEU A 331 10.34 30.39 2.53
CA LEU A 331 11.46 29.74 3.21
C LEU A 331 12.48 30.76 3.75
N GLY A 332 12.77 31.84 3.01
CA GLY A 332 13.63 32.93 3.46
C GLY A 332 13.06 33.71 4.65
N VAL A 333 11.74 33.97 4.65
CA VAL A 333 11.05 34.62 5.78
C VAL A 333 11.04 33.70 7.01
N LEU A 334 10.81 32.40 6.83
CA LEU A 334 10.87 31.42 7.93
C LEU A 334 12.28 31.31 8.53
N ILE A 335 13.33 31.34 7.70
CA ILE A 335 14.73 31.33 8.16
C ILE A 335 15.06 32.62 8.92
N LEU A 336 14.61 33.79 8.44
CA LEU A 336 14.80 35.07 9.15
C LEU A 336 14.08 35.10 10.50
N ILE A 337 12.85 34.57 10.57
CA ILE A 337 12.10 34.44 11.83
C ILE A 337 12.86 33.53 12.82
N LEU A 338 13.40 32.40 12.37
CA LEU A 338 14.21 31.49 13.18
C LEU A 338 15.47 32.17 13.72
N ILE A 339 16.20 32.92 12.90
CA ILE A 339 17.40 33.67 13.32
C ILE A 339 17.04 34.72 14.38
N VAL A 340 15.94 35.46 14.19
CA VAL A 340 15.48 36.46 15.16
C VAL A 340 15.09 35.81 16.50
N LEU A 341 14.40 34.66 16.47
CA LEU A 341 14.05 33.92 17.68
C LEU A 341 15.29 33.40 18.44
N ILE A 342 16.30 32.91 17.70
CA ILE A 342 17.58 32.49 18.29
C ILE A 342 18.28 33.69 18.94
N LEU A 343 18.33 34.85 18.28
CA LEU A 343 18.93 36.07 18.83
C LEU A 343 18.17 36.59 20.05
N ILE A 344 16.83 36.52 20.06
CA ILE A 344 16.01 36.88 21.23
C ILE A 344 16.31 35.93 22.40
N ASN A 345 16.42 34.63 22.16
CA ASN A 345 16.77 33.64 23.19
C ASN A 345 18.20 33.86 23.70
N PHE A 346 19.16 34.19 22.83
CA PHE A 346 20.53 34.50 23.22
C PHE A 346 20.60 35.80 24.04
N LYS A 347 19.82 36.82 23.68
CA LYS A 347 19.71 38.08 24.42
C LYS A 347 19.00 37.89 25.77
N ARG A 348 17.99 37.01 25.85
CA ARG A 348 17.35 36.59 27.11
C ARG A 348 18.31 35.79 28.00
N HIS A 349 19.14 34.94 27.41
CA HIS A 349 20.17 34.18 28.13
C HIS A 349 21.28 35.09 28.67
N ASN A 350 21.75 36.06 27.87
CA ASN A 350 22.72 37.06 28.32
C ASN A 350 22.13 38.04 29.36
N LYS A 351 20.83 38.37 29.26
CA LYS A 351 20.13 39.15 30.29
C LYS A 351 19.96 38.38 31.60
N ARG A 352 19.82 37.05 31.55
CA ARG A 352 19.81 36.17 32.74
C ARG A 352 21.21 35.99 33.36
N ARG A 353 22.28 36.02 32.56
CA ARG A 353 23.67 36.05 33.07
C ARG A 353 24.06 37.38 33.72
N GLY A 354 23.41 38.50 33.38
CA GLY A 354 23.66 39.81 33.98
C GLY A 354 22.97 40.08 35.34
N GLN A 355 22.25 39.11 35.92
CA GLN A 355 21.49 39.30 37.17
C GLN A 355 21.82 38.27 38.28
N THR A 356 22.96 37.61 38.21
CA THR A 356 23.54 36.84 39.34
C THR A 356 24.99 37.24 39.57
N GLY A 357 25.20 38.52 39.88
CA GLY A 357 26.42 39.02 40.50
C GLY A 357 26.10 39.49 41.91
N SER A 358 26.23 38.62 42.91
CA SER A 358 26.40 39.04 44.29
C SER A 358 27.46 38.17 44.93
N LEU A 359 28.51 38.84 45.41
CA LEU A 359 29.67 38.31 46.11
C LEU A 359 29.26 37.49 47.34
N VAL A 360 29.91 36.34 47.50
CA VAL A 360 30.34 35.89 48.83
C VAL A 360 31.83 35.59 48.76
N ASN A 361 32.60 36.48 49.38
CA ASN A 361 34.01 36.35 49.71
C ASN A 361 34.16 35.33 50.84
N ILE A 362 35.03 34.32 50.69
CA ILE A 362 35.72 33.72 51.84
C ILE A 362 37.20 33.51 51.47
N GLN A 363 38.02 33.99 52.40
CA GLN A 363 39.44 34.28 52.33
C GLN A 363 40.35 33.07 52.13
N MET A 364 41.51 33.35 51.51
CA MET A 364 42.74 32.58 51.68
C MET A 364 43.08 32.40 53.17
N THR A 365 43.32 31.16 53.57
CA THR A 365 44.19 30.85 54.70
C THR A 365 45.24 29.85 54.21
N GLU A 366 46.48 30.31 54.23
CA GLU A 366 47.70 29.56 54.00
C GLU A 366 47.97 28.64 55.20
N LYS A 367 48.14 27.33 54.97
CA LYS A 367 48.87 26.44 55.88
C LYS A 367 49.60 25.33 55.11
N VAL A 368 50.92 25.44 55.17
CA VAL A 368 51.98 24.44 54.95
C VAL A 368 51.62 23.04 55.42
N VAL A 369 51.91 21.99 54.63
CA VAL A 369 52.52 20.70 55.07
C VAL A 369 53.18 19.98 53.89
N GLN A 370 54.40 19.48 54.14
CA GLN A 370 55.29 18.69 53.30
C GLN A 370 54.78 17.27 52.96
N GLY A 371 55.27 16.74 51.83
CA GLY A 371 55.87 15.40 51.75
C GLY A 371 54.94 14.20 51.52
N THR A 372 55.09 13.54 50.37
CA THR A 372 55.67 12.19 50.19
C THR A 372 55.13 11.47 48.93
N SER A 373 56.10 11.13 48.07
CA SER A 373 56.28 10.03 47.11
C SER A 373 55.22 8.93 46.84
N ASN A 374 55.20 8.55 45.55
CA ASN A 374 55.04 7.21 44.91
C ASN A 374 53.63 6.74 44.44
N PRO A 375 53.54 5.76 43.51
CA PRO A 375 54.22 5.65 42.21
C PRO A 375 53.30 5.17 41.06
N VAL A 376 53.89 5.07 39.87
CA VAL A 376 53.41 4.48 38.62
C VAL A 376 52.94 3.02 38.78
N PHE A 377 51.85 2.63 38.10
CA PHE A 377 51.52 1.23 37.82
C PHE A 377 51.00 1.03 36.39
N THR A 378 51.56 -0.02 35.77
CA THR A 378 51.53 -0.39 34.35
C THR A 378 50.31 -1.26 34.01
N GLU A 379 49.68 -1.01 32.86
CA GLU A 379 48.64 -1.90 32.30
C GLU A 379 49.24 -3.22 31.79
N ARG A 380 48.56 -4.33 32.11
CA ARG A 380 48.86 -5.68 31.61
C ARG A 380 47.71 -6.14 30.71
N SER A 381 48.03 -6.39 29.45
CA SER A 381 47.18 -7.00 28.43
C SER A 381 46.97 -8.49 28.70
N VAL A 382 45.75 -9.00 28.45
CA VAL A 382 45.40 -10.42 28.52
C VAL A 382 44.73 -10.82 27.20
N SER A 383 45.29 -11.85 26.55
CA SER A 383 44.82 -12.50 25.32
C SER A 383 43.80 -13.62 25.61
N PRO A 384 42.94 -14.02 24.63
CA PRO A 384 41.94 -15.07 24.81
C PRO A 384 42.48 -16.50 24.59
N PRO A 385 41.79 -17.56 25.08
CA PRO A 385 42.26 -18.94 25.01
C PRO A 385 41.91 -19.65 23.69
N PRO A 386 42.58 -20.77 23.36
CA PRO A 386 42.48 -21.43 22.07
C PRO A 386 41.33 -22.45 21.99
N TYR A 387 40.80 -22.61 20.78
CA TYR A 387 40.02 -23.77 20.36
C TYR A 387 40.89 -25.03 20.30
N SER A 388 40.27 -26.19 20.48
CA SER A 388 40.85 -27.50 20.18
C SER A 388 39.79 -28.38 19.50
N PRO A 389 40.23 -29.36 18.69
CA PRO A 389 39.48 -29.90 17.55
C PRO A 389 38.36 -30.88 17.88
#